data_AF-A0A4Q7UKV4-F1
#
_entry.id   AF-A0A4Q7UKV4-F1
#
_cell.length_a   1.000
_cell.length_b   1.000
_cell.length_c   1.000
_cell.angle_alpha   90.00
_cell.angle_beta   90.00
_cell.angle_gamma   90.00
#
_symmetry.space_group_name_H-M   'P 1'
#
loop_
_entity.id
_entity.type
_entity.pdbx_description
1 polymer ?
#
loop_
_entity_poly.entity_id
_entity_poly.type
_entity_poly.pdbx_seq_one_letter_code
_entity_poly.pdbx_strand_id
1 'polypeptide(L)' 'MRYYVTFTHTTANGDTLEFFEYQPADPIAGYDDIDKLTTMIRGWGRTNVTVIAFSPLADPAPTSQAAS' A
#
# COMPACT_ATOMS: atom_id res chain seq x y z
N MET A 1 -5.70 -8.60 7.10
CA MET A 1 -4.37 -7.99 7.36
C MET A 1 -4.32 -6.66 6.62
N ARG A 2 -3.86 -5.59 7.27
CA ARG A 2 -3.75 -4.25 6.65
C ARG A 2 -2.31 -4.01 6.23
N TYR A 3 -2.11 -3.31 5.12
CA TYR A 3 -0.80 -3.00 4.56
C TYR A 3 -0.65 -1.52 4.27
N TYR A 4 0.54 -0.98 4.49
CA TYR A 4 0.97 0.28 3.89
C TYR A 4 1.59 -0.08 2.56
N VAL A 5 0.97 0.37 1.47
CA VAL A 5 1.47 0.16 0.12
C VAL A 5 2.12 1.45 -0.35
N THR A 6 3.39 1.38 -0.74
CA THR A 6 4.17 2.50 -1.27
C THR A 6 4.42 2.29 -2.75
N PHE A 7 4.17 3.31 -3.56
CA PHE A 7 4.34 3.24 -5.01
C PHE A 7 4.91 4.54 -5.56
N THR A 8 5.55 4.44 -6.72
CA THR A 8 5.91 5.60 -7.54
C THR A 8 4.94 5.75 -8.70
N HIS A 9 4.75 6.98 -9.16
CA HIS A 9 4.05 7.30 -10.41
C HIS A 9 4.60 8.60 -11.01
N THR A 10 4.42 8.80 -12.31
CA THR A 10 4.91 9.99 -13.01
C THR A 10 3.87 11.10 -12.98
N THR A 11 4.31 12.31 -12.64
CA THR A 11 3.53 13.55 -12.74
C THR A 11 4.12 14.48 -13.79
N ALA A 12 3.45 15.61 -14.06
CA ALA A 12 4.00 16.66 -14.91
C ALA A 12 5.35 17.22 -14.40
N ASN A 13 5.65 17.04 -13.11
CA ASN A 13 6.87 17.53 -12.47
C ASN A 13 7.93 16.41 -12.29
N GLY A 14 7.71 15.23 -12.88
CA GLY A 14 8.57 14.05 -12.73
C GLY A 14 7.97 13.00 -11.79
N ASP A 15 8.79 12.03 -11.40
CA ASP A 15 8.37 10.90 -10.58
C ASP A 15 8.08 11.33 -9.14
N THR A 16 6.97 10.83 -8.61
CA THR A 16 6.48 11.10 -7.25
C THR A 16 6.28 9.79 -6.51
N LEU A 17 6.52 9.80 -5.20
CA LEU A 17 6.26 8.67 -4.31
C LEU A 17 5.00 8.94 -3.47
N GLU A 18 4.08 8.00 -3.46
CA GLU A 18 2.83 8.04 -2.71
C GLU A 18 2.64 6.74 -1.91
N PHE A 19 1.76 6.78 -0.92
CA PHE A 19 1.37 5.61 -0.15
C PHE A 19 -0.12 5.62 0.19
N PHE A 20 -0.66 4.44 0.45
CA PHE A 20 -2.03 4.27 0.94
C PHE A 20 -2.16 3.02 1.80
N GLU A 21 -3.22 2.97 2.62
CA GLU A 21 -3.58 1.78 3.38
C GLU A 21 -4.44 0.84 2.54
N TYR A 22 -4.09 -0.43 2.53
CA TYR A 22 -4.79 -1.46 1.77
C TYR A 22 -5.15 -2.65 2.65
N GLN A 23 -6.42 -3.07 2.58
CA GLN A 23 -6.90 -4.26 3.26
C GLN A 23 -7.50 -5.24 2.23
N PRO A 24 -6.70 -6.16 1.68
CA PRO A 24 -7.21 -7.19 0.80
C PRO A 24 -7.98 -8.27 1.57
N ALA A 25 -8.81 -9.02 0.85
CA ALA A 25 -9.48 -10.20 1.39
C ALA A 25 -8.48 -11.30 1.78
N ASP A 26 -7.46 -11.51 0.93
CA ASP A 26 -6.37 -12.47 1.13
C ASP A 26 -5.04 -11.74 1.33
N PRO A 27 -4.08 -12.30 2.08
CA PRO A 27 -2.74 -11.71 2.22
C PRO A 27 -2.04 -11.52 0.86
N ILE A 28 -1.24 -10.45 0.74
CA ILE A 28 -0.36 -10.23 -0.43
C ILE A 28 0.70 -11.32 -0.39
N ALA A 29 0.72 -12.21 -1.37
CA ALA A 29 1.54 -13.41 -1.36
C ALA A 29 2.63 -13.43 -2.45
N GLY A 30 2.51 -12.61 -3.49
CA GLY A 30 3.50 -12.59 -4.57
C GLY A 30 3.22 -11.59 -5.69
N TYR A 31 3.87 -11.82 -6.83
CA TYR A 31 3.84 -10.91 -7.98
C TYR A 31 2.44 -10.64 -8.53
N ASP A 32 1.56 -11.64 -8.58
CA ASP A 32 0.19 -11.47 -9.07
C ASP A 32 -0.60 -10.43 -8.25
N ASP A 33 -0.35 -10.33 -6.95
CA ASP A 33 -1.01 -9.34 -6.09
C ASP A 33 -0.41 -7.94 -6.30
N ILE A 34 0.89 -7.87 -6.59
CA ILE A 34 1.57 -6.63 -6.97
C ILE A 34 1.01 -6.09 -8.30
N ASP A 35 0.72 -6.96 -9.26
CA ASP A 35 0.12 -6.59 -10.55
C ASP A 35 -1.32 -6.08 -10.40
N LYS A 36 -2.11 -6.72 -9.52
CA LYS A 36 -3.46 -6.23 -9.17
C LYS A 36 -3.40 -4.85 -8.50
N LEU A 37 -2.48 -4.66 -7.56
CA LEU A 37 -2.25 -3.36 -6.91
C LEU A 37 -1.87 -2.29 -7.94
N THR A 38 -0.92 -2.60 -8.82
CA THR A 38 -0.48 -1.69 -9.87
C THR A 38 -1.64 -1.31 -10.79
N THR A 39 -2.48 -2.27 -11.16
CA THR A 39 -3.69 -2.04 -11.98
C THR A 39 -4.72 -1.17 -11.27
N MET A 40 -4.97 -1.45 -9.99
CA MET A 40 -5.87 -0.65 -9.15
C MET A 40 -5.41 0.81 -9.06
N ILE A 41 -4.11 1.05 -8.79
CA ILE A 41 -3.54 2.38 -8.68
C ILE A 41 -3.60 3.14 -10.01
N ARG A 42 -3.37 2.45 -11.14
CA ARG A 42 -3.59 3.02 -12.48
C ARG A 42 -5.05 3.42 -12.70
N GLY A 43 -6.00 2.64 -12.16
CA GLY A 43 -7.43 2.97 -12.15
C GLY A 43 -7.78 4.28 -11.45
N TRP A 44 -6.90 4.81 -10.58
CA TRP A 44 -7.05 6.13 -9.95
C TRP A 44 -6.51 7.28 -10.81
N GLY A 45 -6.09 7.00 -12.05
CA GLY A 45 -5.53 8.00 -12.97
C GLY A 45 -4.02 8.22 -12.80
N ARG A 46 -3.31 7.34 -12.08
CA ARG A 46 -1.85 7.39 -11.98
C ARG A 46 -1.19 6.73 -13.19
N THR A 47 -0.16 7.37 -13.74
CA THR A 47 0.59 6.88 -14.91
C THR A 47 1.97 6.37 -14.48
N ASN A 48 2.53 5.41 -15.23
CA ASN A 48 3.83 4.78 -14.94
C ASN A 48 3.98 4.28 -13.49
N VAL A 49 2.93 3.63 -12.99
CA VAL A 49 2.90 3.13 -11.61
C VAL A 49 3.87 1.97 -11.44
N THR A 50 4.66 2.03 -10.37
CA THR A 50 5.47 0.92 -9.84
C THR A 50 5.26 0.79 -8.33
N VAL A 51 4.77 -0.36 -7.87
CA VAL A 51 4.71 -0.67 -6.43
C VAL A 51 6.13 -1.00 -5.94
N ILE A 52 6.60 -0.26 -4.93
CA ILE A 52 7.98 -0.37 -4.41
C ILE A 52 8.02 -1.31 -3.21
N ALA A 53 7.04 -1.18 -2.32
CA ALA A 53 7.01 -1.90 -1.05
C ALA A 53 5.57 -2.05 -0.53
N PHE A 54 5.36 -3.08 0.28
CA PHE A 54 4.21 -3.21 1.15
C PHE A 54 4.69 -3.69 2.52
N SER A 55 4.14 -3.12 3.59
CA SER A 55 4.45 -3.54 4.97
C SER A 55 3.15 -3.78 5.75
N PRO A 56 3.06 -4.84 6.56
CA PRO A 56 1.91 -5.04 7.42
C PRO A 56 1.80 -3.87 8.41
N LEU A 57 0.60 -3.31 8.55
CA LEU A 57 0.29 -2.47 9.71
C LEU A 57 0.12 -3.44 10.88
N ALA A 58 1.10 -3.48 11.77
CA ALA A 58 0.86 -4.06 13.10
C ALA A 58 -0.26 -3.23 13.74
N ASP A 59 -1.29 -3.89 14.28
CA ASP A 59 -2.22 -3.18 15.14
C ASP A 59 -1.39 -2.57 16.29
N PRO A 60 -1.63 -1.29 16.67
CA PRO A 60 -0.98 -0.76 17.85
C PRO A 60 -1.25 -1.72 19.00
N ALA A 61 -0.19 -2.15 19.69
CA ALA A 61 -0.34 -3.01 20.86
C ALA A 61 -1.41 -2.38 21.77
N PRO A 62 -2.37 -3.17 22.31
CA PRO A 62 -3.35 -2.62 23.22
C PRO A 62 -2.59 -1.85 24.30
N THR A 63 -2.83 -0.54 24.39
CA THR A 63 -2.21 0.29 25.43
C THR A 63 -2.64 -0.31 26.76
N SER A 64 -1.72 -1.03 27.43
CA SER A 64 -1.89 -1.56 28.78
C SER A 64 -1.84 -0.42 29.80
N GLN A 65 -2.65 0.61 29.58
CA GLN A 65 -2.79 1.77 30.45
C GLN A 65 -4.28 2.08 30.64
N ALA A 66 -4.97 1.08 31.17
CA ALA A 66 -6.23 1.23 31.89
C ALA A 66 -6.35 0.06 32.88
N ALA A 67 -5.34 -0.10 33.71
CA ALA A 67 -5.42 -0.94 34.90
C ALA A 67 -4.77 -0.18 36.06
N SER A 68 -5.66 0.40 36.88
CA SER A 68 -5.47 0.88 38.25
C SER A 68 -4.78 2.22 38.46
#